data_AF-A0A848TF15-F1
#
_entry.id   AF-A0A848TF15-F1
#
_cell.length_a   1.000
_cell.length_b   1.000
_cell.length_c   1.000
_cell.angle_alpha   90.00
_cell.angle_beta   90.00
_cell.angle_gamma   90.00
#
_symmetry.space_group_name_H-M   'P 1'
#
loop_
_entity.id
_entity.type
_entity.pdbx_description
1 polymer ?
#
loop_
_entity_poly.entity_id
_entity_poly.type
_entity_poly.pdbx_seq_one_letter_code
_entity_poly.pdbx_strand_id
1 'polypeptide(L)'
;MLFWLAPALIALAVALVLLRALNARRGETGLTAGASDMAVYRDQLKEVDRDLARGTLTDAEAEAVRIEVSRRLLDADRRTARASDTSEGRVWPAAAVVVMALLAGSFLIYARVGAPGVADLPMTERLTDLDTAARARPSQAEAEARARPFL
;
A
#
# COMPACT_ATOMS: atom_id res chain seq x y z
N MET A 1 24.39 -10.20 -8.97
CA MET A 1 23.05 -10.20 -9.60
C MET A 1 21.98 -10.82 -8.70
N LEU A 2 22.24 -12.00 -8.10
CA LEU A 2 21.31 -12.62 -7.15
C LEU A 2 20.94 -11.73 -5.95
N PHE A 3 21.89 -10.95 -5.42
CA PHE A 3 21.65 -10.02 -4.31
C PHE A 3 20.43 -9.12 -4.53
N TRP A 4 20.25 -8.57 -5.73
CA TRP A 4 19.16 -7.65 -6.03
C TRP A 4 17.78 -8.33 -6.11
N LEU A 5 17.74 -9.65 -6.33
CA LEU A 5 16.49 -10.40 -6.39
C LEU A 5 15.80 -10.44 -5.02
N ALA A 6 16.54 -10.61 -3.93
CA ALA A 6 15.97 -10.67 -2.59
C ALA A 6 15.22 -9.39 -2.17
N PRO A 7 15.82 -8.19 -2.18
CA PRO A 7 15.12 -6.95 -1.84
C PRO A 7 14.01 -6.63 -2.86
N ALA A 8 14.19 -6.96 -4.13
CA ALA A 8 13.13 -6.79 -5.14
C ALA A 8 11.90 -7.65 -4.84
N LEU A 9 12.10 -8.94 -4.49
CA LEU A 9 11.01 -9.85 -4.11
C LEU A 9 10.33 -9.42 -2.81
N ILE A 10 11.09 -8.96 -1.81
CA ILE A 10 10.54 -8.44 -0.56
C ILE A 10 9.70 -7.18 -0.84
N ALA A 11 10.24 -6.23 -1.61
CA ALA A 11 9.52 -5.02 -1.98
C ALA A 11 8.23 -5.34 -2.75
N LEU A 12 8.28 -6.29 -3.68
CA LEU A 12 7.11 -6.76 -4.42
C LEU A 12 6.06 -7.39 -3.48
N ALA A 13 6.47 -8.26 -2.56
CA ALA A 13 5.57 -8.89 -1.61
C ALA A 13 4.88 -7.84 -0.72
N VAL A 14 5.63 -6.87 -0.19
CA VAL A 14 5.10 -5.76 0.59
C VAL A 14 4.10 -4.93 -0.23
N ALA A 15 4.45 -4.59 -1.48
CA ALA A 15 3.58 -3.85 -2.37
C ALA A 15 2.24 -4.58 -2.62
N LEU A 16 2.28 -5.91 -2.85
CA LEU A 16 1.09 -6.72 -3.05
C LEU A 16 0.20 -6.76 -1.79
N VAL A 17 0.79 -6.87 -0.60
CA VAL A 17 0.05 -6.83 0.68
C VAL A 17 -0.63 -5.47 0.86
N LEU A 18 0.08 -4.37 0.60
CA LEU A 18 -0.47 -3.03 0.71
C LEU A 18 -1.58 -2.77 -0.31
N LEU A 19 -1.40 -3.21 -1.56
CA LEU A 19 -2.43 -3.13 -2.60
C LEU A 19 -3.68 -3.94 -2.22
N ARG A 20 -3.50 -5.15 -1.69
CA ARG A 20 -4.61 -5.98 -1.19
C ARG A 20 -5.33 -5.30 -0.03
N ALA A 21 -4.61 -4.74 0.93
CA ALA A 21 -5.19 -4.02 2.06
C ALA A 21 -5.95 -2.76 1.60
N LEU A 22 -5.40 -2.01 0.65
CA LEU A 22 -6.06 -0.83 0.09
C LEU A 22 -7.34 -1.20 -0.67
N ASN A 23 -7.32 -2.30 -1.45
CA ASN A 23 -8.49 -2.81 -2.15
C ASN A 23 -9.56 -3.35 -1.18
N ALA A 24 -9.16 -4.03 -0.11
CA ALA A 24 -10.09 -4.48 0.93
C ALA A 24 -10.79 -3.29 1.60
N ARG A 25 -10.05 -2.23 1.92
CA ARG A 25 -10.61 -1.00 2.48
C ARG A 25 -11.51 -0.25 1.52
N ARG A 26 -11.25 -0.27 0.21
CA ARG A 26 -12.18 0.28 -0.81
C ARG A 26 -13.53 -0.43 -0.82
N GLY A 27 -13.53 -1.74 -0.56
CA GLY A 27 -14.76 -2.50 -0.32
C GLY A 27 -15.55 -1.97 0.88
N GLU A 28 -14.88 -1.60 1.96
CA GLU A 28 -15.52 -1.09 3.19
C GLU A 28 -15.91 0.39 3.11
N THR A 29 -15.09 1.25 2.49
CA THR A 29 -15.37 2.70 2.34
C THR A 29 -16.33 3.00 1.19
N GLY A 30 -16.53 2.08 0.23
CA GLY A 30 -17.57 2.18 -0.79
C GLY A 30 -18.96 1.69 -0.32
N LEU A 31 -19.02 0.87 0.73
CA LEU A 31 -20.26 0.27 1.22
C LEU A 31 -20.97 1.04 2.36
N THR A 32 -20.32 2.01 2.99
CA THR A 32 -20.78 2.49 4.32
C THR A 32 -21.66 3.74 4.33
N ALA A 33 -21.63 4.60 3.29
CA ALA A 33 -22.53 5.76 3.23
C ALA A 33 -23.62 5.58 2.15
N GLY A 34 -23.23 5.39 0.88
CA GLY A 34 -24.20 5.29 -0.23
C GLY A 34 -25.00 3.98 -0.27
N ALA A 35 -24.34 2.84 -0.02
CA ALA A 35 -24.99 1.53 -0.14
C ALA A 35 -25.92 1.19 1.04
N SER A 36 -25.60 1.67 2.25
CA SER A 36 -26.48 1.57 3.42
C SER A 36 -27.74 2.44 3.24
N ASP A 37 -27.57 3.68 2.80
CA ASP A 37 -28.69 4.59 2.51
C ASP A 37 -29.63 4.02 1.43
N MET A 38 -29.08 3.39 0.38
CA MET A 38 -29.87 2.73 -0.66
C MET A 38 -30.75 1.58 -0.13
N ALA A 39 -30.25 0.79 0.82
CA ALA A 39 -31.04 -0.28 1.43
C ALA A 39 -32.20 0.30 2.25
N VAL A 40 -31.95 1.38 2.99
CA VAL A 40 -32.95 2.09 3.78
C VAL A 40 -34.05 2.69 2.90
N TYR A 41 -33.70 3.40 1.82
CA TYR A 41 -34.69 3.97 0.90
C TYR A 41 -35.55 2.91 0.19
N ARG A 42 -34.96 1.74 -0.15
CA ARG A 42 -35.74 0.62 -0.72
C ARG A 42 -36.72 0.03 0.28
N ASP A 43 -36.34 -0.07 1.56
CA ASP A 43 -37.25 -0.54 2.60
C ASP A 43 -38.35 0.48 2.91
N GLN A 44 -38.05 1.79 2.86
CA GLN A 44 -39.06 2.84 2.98
C GLN A 44 -40.13 2.73 1.87
N LEU A 45 -39.74 2.44 0.63
CA LEU A 45 -40.71 2.24 -0.45
C LEU A 45 -41.64 1.04 -0.18
N LYS A 46 -41.09 -0.07 0.32
CA LYS A 46 -41.89 -1.25 0.71
C LYS A 46 -42.80 -0.97 1.90
N GLU A 47 -42.38 -0.09 2.81
CA GLU A 47 -43.20 0.33 3.94
C GLU A 47 -44.40 1.15 3.47
N VAL A 48 -44.20 2.07 2.52
CA VAL A 48 -45.30 2.81 1.87
C VAL A 48 -46.27 1.87 1.16
N ASP A 49 -45.78 0.85 0.45
CA ASP A 49 -46.64 -0.19 -0.16
C ASP A 49 -47.50 -0.90 0.89
N ARG A 50 -46.90 -1.24 2.04
CA ARG A 50 -47.57 -1.94 3.13
C ARG A 50 -48.59 -1.04 3.84
N ASP A 51 -48.30 0.25 3.99
CA ASP A 51 -49.18 1.23 4.61
C ASP A 51 -50.36 1.61 3.71
N LEU A 52 -50.16 1.60 2.40
CA LEU A 52 -51.26 1.71 1.44
C LEU A 52 -52.16 0.48 1.50
N ALA A 53 -51.58 -0.73 1.51
CA ALA A 53 -52.35 -1.98 1.62
C ALA A 53 -53.12 -2.11 2.95
N ARG A 54 -52.60 -1.50 4.03
CA ARG A 54 -53.27 -1.43 5.34
C ARG A 54 -54.35 -0.34 5.43
N GLY A 55 -54.49 0.50 4.40
CA GLY A 55 -55.42 1.64 4.40
C GLY A 55 -55.02 2.78 5.35
N THR A 56 -53.78 2.78 5.83
CA THR A 56 -53.20 3.83 6.69
C THR A 56 -52.78 5.07 5.90
N LEU A 57 -52.50 4.91 4.60
CA LEU A 57 -52.27 6.01 3.67
C LEU A 57 -53.34 5.99 2.59
N THR A 58 -53.77 7.18 2.14
CA THR A 58 -54.55 7.30 0.91
C THR A 58 -53.65 7.13 -0.32
N ASP A 59 -54.23 6.79 -1.49
CA ASP A 59 -53.47 6.67 -2.75
C ASP A 59 -52.67 7.94 -3.07
N ALA A 60 -53.26 9.11 -2.82
CA ALA A 60 -52.62 10.41 -3.07
C ALA A 60 -51.42 10.65 -2.14
N GLU A 61 -51.52 10.27 -0.87
CA GLU A 61 -50.42 10.40 0.10
C GLU A 61 -49.31 9.40 -0.20
N ALA A 62 -49.66 8.15 -0.52
CA ALA A 62 -48.69 7.13 -0.88
C ALA A 62 -47.89 7.53 -2.13
N GLU A 63 -48.54 8.09 -3.15
CA GLU A 63 -47.88 8.56 -4.36
C GLU A 63 -46.94 9.74 -4.07
N ALA A 64 -47.39 10.71 -3.27
CA ALA A 64 -46.55 11.85 -2.86
C ALA A 64 -45.28 11.39 -2.12
N VAL A 65 -45.41 10.43 -1.21
CA VAL A 65 -44.27 9.88 -0.46
C VAL A 65 -43.33 9.08 -1.37
N ARG A 66 -43.85 8.25 -2.29
CA ARG A 66 -43.03 7.52 -3.29
C ARG A 66 -42.19 8.46 -4.12
N ILE A 67 -42.77 9.56 -4.60
CA ILE A 67 -42.07 10.56 -5.41
C ILE A 67 -40.91 11.17 -4.63
N GLU A 68 -41.14 11.54 -3.36
CA GLU A 68 -40.09 12.15 -2.54
C GLU A 68 -38.96 11.16 -2.19
N VAL A 69 -39.30 9.93 -1.77
CA VAL A 69 -38.32 8.89 -1.45
C VAL A 69 -37.51 8.51 -2.69
N SER A 70 -38.15 8.38 -3.85
CA SER A 70 -37.47 8.09 -5.12
C SER A 70 -36.53 9.22 -5.55
N ARG A 71 -36.93 10.49 -5.33
CA ARG A 71 -36.07 11.64 -5.59
C ARG A 71 -34.83 11.62 -4.69
N ARG A 72 -35.01 11.36 -3.39
CA ARG A 72 -33.92 11.26 -2.41
C ARG A 72 -32.97 10.11 -2.75
N LEU A 73 -33.50 8.97 -3.20
CA LEU A 73 -32.74 7.83 -3.68
C LEU A 73 -31.86 8.19 -4.89
N LEU A 74 -32.43 8.85 -5.90
CA LEU A 74 -31.67 9.32 -7.08
C LEU A 74 -30.57 10.32 -6.70
N ASP A 75 -30.83 11.22 -5.76
CA ASP A 75 -29.84 12.19 -5.30
C ASP A 75 -28.70 11.53 -4.51
N ALA A 76 -29.00 10.51 -3.70
CA ALA A 76 -28.01 9.69 -3.00
C ALA A 76 -27.13 8.88 -3.97
N ASP A 77 -27.74 8.31 -5.01
CA ASP A 77 -27.03 7.58 -6.07
C ASP A 77 -26.06 8.51 -6.83
N ARG A 78 -26.53 9.70 -7.22
CA ARG A 78 -25.69 10.73 -7.85
C ARG A 78 -24.53 11.21 -6.98
N ARG A 79 -24.71 11.29 -5.65
CA ARG A 79 -23.63 11.64 -4.72
C ARG A 79 -22.58 10.54 -4.65
N THR A 80 -23.01 9.29 -4.63
CA THR A 80 -22.12 8.11 -4.64
C THR A 80 -21.31 8.06 -5.94
N ALA A 81 -21.96 8.23 -7.10
CA ALA A 81 -21.30 8.27 -8.41
C ALA A 81 -20.28 9.41 -8.54
N ARG A 82 -20.57 10.61 -8.00
CA ARG A 82 -19.60 11.73 -8.00
C ARG A 82 -18.43 11.51 -7.04
N ALA A 83 -18.64 10.84 -5.92
CA ALA A 83 -17.58 10.53 -4.96
C ALA A 83 -16.56 9.54 -5.56
N SER A 84 -17.02 8.53 -6.31
CA SER A 84 -16.14 7.63 -7.06
C SER A 84 -15.34 8.35 -8.15
N ASP A 85 -15.97 9.24 -8.91
CA ASP A 85 -15.29 9.96 -10.01
C ASP A 85 -14.21 10.94 -9.51
N THR A 86 -14.46 11.61 -8.37
CA THR A 86 -13.55 12.63 -7.84
C THR A 86 -12.41 12.04 -7.01
N SER A 87 -12.60 10.87 -6.39
CA SER A 87 -11.58 10.24 -5.54
C SER A 87 -10.71 9.23 -6.25
N GLU A 88 -11.01 8.77 -7.47
CA GLU A 88 -10.15 7.80 -8.16
C GLU A 88 -9.10 8.46 -9.06
N GLY A 89 -9.44 9.58 -9.72
CA GLY A 89 -8.56 10.21 -10.71
C GLY A 89 -7.40 11.05 -10.17
N ARG A 90 -7.50 11.61 -8.94
CA ARG A 90 -6.50 12.57 -8.42
C ARG A 90 -5.49 11.99 -7.43
N VAL A 91 -5.84 10.94 -6.69
CA VAL A 91 -4.95 10.30 -5.70
C VAL A 91 -3.94 9.35 -6.32
N TRP A 92 -4.26 8.73 -7.46
CA TRP A 92 -3.33 7.85 -8.17
C TRP A 92 -2.03 8.54 -8.60
N PRO A 93 -2.04 9.75 -9.21
CA PRO A 93 -0.79 10.41 -9.59
C PRO A 93 0.03 10.84 -8.36
N ALA A 94 -0.59 11.32 -7.28
CA ALA A 94 0.13 11.68 -6.06
C ALA A 94 0.77 10.46 -5.37
N ALA A 95 0.03 9.35 -5.27
CA ALA A 95 0.55 8.10 -4.73
C ALA A 95 1.71 7.55 -5.58
N ALA A 96 1.59 7.61 -6.91
CA ALA A 96 2.66 7.20 -7.82
C ALA A 96 3.93 8.04 -7.63
N VAL A 97 3.81 9.37 -7.47
CA VAL A 97 4.95 10.26 -7.19
C VAL A 97 5.63 9.89 -5.88
N VAL A 98 4.88 9.64 -4.81
CA VAL A 98 5.45 9.24 -3.52
C VAL A 98 6.17 7.90 -3.62
N VAL A 99 5.57 6.91 -4.26
CA VAL A 99 6.20 5.59 -4.47
C VAL A 99 7.48 5.73 -5.29
N MET A 100 7.45 6.50 -6.37
CA MET A 100 8.63 6.77 -7.20
C MET A 100 9.73 7.48 -6.41
N ALA A 101 9.39 8.47 -5.60
CA ALA A 101 10.34 9.19 -4.75
C ALA A 101 10.98 8.26 -3.71
N LEU A 102 10.20 7.35 -3.10
CA LEU A 102 10.73 6.37 -2.14
C LEU A 102 11.67 5.36 -2.80
N LEU A 103 11.30 4.83 -3.97
CA LEU A 103 12.13 3.87 -4.71
C LEU A 103 13.42 4.50 -5.21
N ALA A 104 13.31 5.65 -5.90
CA ALA A 104 14.47 6.37 -6.44
C ALA A 104 15.36 6.90 -5.32
N GLY A 105 14.76 7.44 -4.25
CA GLY A 105 15.48 7.93 -3.08
C GLY A 105 16.24 6.81 -2.36
N SER A 106 15.58 5.67 -2.10
CA SER A 106 16.26 4.52 -1.48
C SER A 106 17.40 4.00 -2.33
N PHE A 107 17.19 3.87 -3.64
CA PHE A 107 18.23 3.43 -4.55
C PHE A 107 19.42 4.41 -4.58
N LEU A 108 19.14 5.71 -4.65
CA LEU A 108 20.18 6.75 -4.65
C LEU A 108 20.99 6.75 -3.35
N ILE A 109 20.31 6.64 -2.20
CA ILE A 109 20.99 6.55 -0.90
C ILE A 109 21.89 5.32 -0.85
N TYR A 110 21.40 4.15 -1.26
CA TYR A 110 22.21 2.94 -1.31
C TYR A 110 23.39 3.07 -2.28
N ALA A 111 23.19 3.70 -3.45
CA ALA A 111 24.27 3.91 -4.42
C ALA A 111 25.37 4.84 -3.90
N ARG A 112 25.05 5.76 -2.97
CA ARG A 112 26.00 6.72 -2.39
C ARG A 112 26.69 6.21 -1.12
N VAL A 113 25.96 5.52 -0.26
CA VAL A 113 26.43 5.11 1.09
C VAL A 113 26.78 3.62 1.12
N GLY A 114 26.12 2.81 0.31
CA GLY A 114 26.33 1.37 0.25
C GLY A 114 27.56 0.99 -0.55
N ALA A 115 27.73 -0.32 -0.71
CA ALA A 115 28.82 -0.92 -1.45
C ALA A 115 28.28 -1.64 -2.70
N PRO A 116 27.75 -0.89 -3.69
CA PRO A 116 27.22 -1.51 -4.90
C PRO A 116 28.34 -2.24 -5.64
N GLY A 117 28.08 -3.51 -6.01
CA GLY A 117 29.03 -4.31 -6.78
C GLY A 117 30.07 -5.06 -5.96
N VAL A 118 30.07 -4.93 -4.62
CA VAL A 118 30.84 -5.86 -3.78
C VAL A 118 30.23 -7.24 -3.89
N ALA A 119 31.05 -8.21 -4.26
CA ALA A 119 30.65 -9.61 -4.33
C ALA A 119 30.42 -10.17 -2.92
N ASP A 120 29.54 -11.16 -2.82
CA ASP A 120 29.35 -11.88 -1.57
C ASP A 120 30.70 -12.49 -1.14
N LEU A 121 31.04 -12.40 0.14
CA LEU A 121 32.29 -12.92 0.70
C LEU A 121 31.99 -14.25 1.43
N PRO A 122 31.93 -15.39 0.73
CA PRO A 122 31.57 -16.67 1.34
C PRO A 122 32.53 -17.07 2.45
N MET A 123 32.00 -17.79 3.43
CA MET A 123 32.76 -18.20 4.64
C MET A 123 34.06 -18.93 4.29
N THR A 124 34.05 -19.79 3.28
CA THR A 124 35.22 -20.58 2.86
C THR A 124 36.36 -19.71 2.34
N GLU A 125 36.04 -18.70 1.54
CA GLU A 125 37.02 -17.77 0.99
C GLU A 125 37.64 -16.94 2.11
N ARG A 126 36.82 -16.45 3.04
CA ARG A 126 37.28 -15.77 4.26
C ARG A 126 38.23 -16.61 5.11
N LEU A 127 37.92 -17.89 5.30
CA LEU A 127 38.78 -18.79 6.09
C LEU A 127 40.13 -19.01 5.41
N THR A 128 40.14 -19.08 4.08
CA THR A 128 41.35 -19.26 3.28
C THR A 128 42.24 -18.01 3.33
N ASP A 129 41.63 -16.83 3.22
CA ASP A 129 42.32 -15.54 3.37
C ASP A 129 42.92 -15.41 4.78
N LEU A 130 42.18 -15.80 5.81
CA LEU A 130 42.67 -15.78 7.19
C LEU A 130 43.82 -16.75 7.42
N ASP A 131 43.76 -17.97 6.89
CA ASP A 131 44.86 -18.94 7.00
C ASP A 131 46.11 -18.44 6.26
N THR A 132 45.93 -17.87 5.07
CA THR A 132 47.01 -17.27 4.28
C THR A 132 47.66 -16.10 5.04
N ALA A 133 46.84 -15.20 5.61
CA ALA A 133 47.32 -14.09 6.42
C ALA A 133 48.00 -14.56 7.72
N ALA A 134 47.51 -15.64 8.35
CA ALA A 134 48.11 -16.21 9.55
C ALA A 134 49.50 -16.80 9.27
N ARG A 135 49.67 -17.50 8.13
CA ARG A 135 50.98 -18.04 7.70
C ARG A 135 51.94 -16.95 7.25
N ALA A 136 51.42 -15.87 6.66
CA ALA A 136 52.21 -14.71 6.24
C ALA A 136 52.54 -13.74 7.39
N ARG A 137 52.18 -14.06 8.65
CA ARG A 137 52.50 -13.20 9.80
C ARG A 137 54.02 -13.08 9.96
N PRO A 138 54.57 -11.85 10.00
CA PRO A 138 55.98 -11.64 10.29
C PRO A 138 56.30 -12.07 11.72
N SER A 139 57.57 -12.40 11.95
CA SER A 139 58.05 -12.66 13.31
C SER A 139 57.86 -11.42 14.20
N GLN A 140 57.75 -11.61 15.51
CA GLN A 140 57.56 -10.49 16.44
C GLN A 140 58.68 -9.44 16.30
N ALA A 141 59.92 -9.89 16.14
CA ALA A 141 61.07 -9.00 15.93
C ALA A 141 60.95 -8.16 14.64
N GLU A 142 60.45 -8.75 13.55
CA GLU A 142 60.21 -8.03 12.29
C GLU A 142 59.04 -7.03 12.38
N ALA A 143 58.00 -7.38 13.13
CA ALA A 143 56.87 -6.48 13.39
C ALA A 143 57.30 -5.27 14.23
N GLU A 144 58.09 -5.50 15.29
CA GLU A 144 58.66 -4.45 16.14
C GLU A 144 59.61 -3.54 15.34
N ALA A 145 60.48 -4.10 14.49
CA ALA A 145 61.35 -3.33 13.61
C ALA A 145 60.57 -2.45 12.61
N ARG A 146 59.44 -2.93 12.09
CA ARG A 146 58.56 -2.18 11.17
C ARG A 146 57.72 -1.09 11.85
N ALA A 147 57.45 -1.23 13.15
CA ALA A 147 56.70 -0.24 13.93
C ALA A 147 57.58 0.86 14.56
N ARG A 148 58.86 0.56 14.81
CA ARG A 148 59.88 1.52 15.27
C ARG A 148 60.11 2.78 14.43
N PRO A 149 59.89 2.87 13.09
CA PRO A 149 60.04 4.14 12.36
C PRO A 149 59.14 5.30 12.82
N PHE A 150 58.20 5.07 13.74
CA PHE A 150 57.29 6.07 14.29
C PHE A 150 57.57 6.43 15.78
N LEU A 151 58.68 5.97 16.36
CA LEU A 151 59.20 6.35 17.70
C LEU A 151 60.59 6.96 17.56
#